data_AF-A0A5J9TLY6-F1
#
_entry.id   AF-A0A5J9TLY6-F1
#
_cell.length_a   1.000
_cell.length_b   1.000
_cell.length_c   1.000
_cell.angle_alpha   90.00
_cell.angle_beta   90.00
_cell.angle_gamma   90.00
#
_symmetry.space_group_name_H-M   'P 1'
#
loop_
_entity.id
_entity.type
_entity.pdbx_description
1 polymer ?
#
loop_
_entity_poly.entity_id
_entity_poly.type
_entity_poly.pdbx_seq_one_letter_code
_entity_poly.pdbx_strand_id
1 'polypeptide(L)'
;MRAGKGRKHGRYYLGDSVIDTASTPTLSQIRARTVSGGPSIRERPTATQALQAQLDEERARREQLEATLAQQVQAQVQAQLQAQPMPGSAGSKAGAGAAPVQDVDLSAVRNLFPNVPPPFDP
;
A
#
# COMPACT_ATOMS: atom_id res chain seq x y z
N MET A 1 -33.36 -60.20 -15.18
CA MET A 1 -32.33 -59.14 -15.37
C MET A 1 -32.93 -58.02 -16.22
N ARG A 2 -33.14 -56.83 -15.65
CA ARG A 2 -33.93 -55.77 -16.31
C ARG A 2 -33.01 -54.79 -17.04
N ALA A 3 -33.16 -54.72 -18.36
CA ALA A 3 -32.38 -53.87 -19.25
C ALA A 3 -32.69 -52.38 -19.01
N GLY A 4 -31.65 -51.60 -18.75
CA GLY A 4 -31.74 -50.15 -18.59
C GLY A 4 -30.63 -49.66 -17.66
N LYS A 5 -29.47 -49.29 -18.23
CA LYS A 5 -28.27 -48.84 -17.51
C LYS A 5 -28.50 -47.49 -16.82
N GLY A 6 -29.34 -47.44 -15.77
CA GLY A 6 -29.43 -46.36 -14.79
C GLY A 6 -29.70 -44.94 -15.29
N ARG A 7 -29.85 -44.67 -16.60
CA ARG A 7 -29.95 -43.32 -17.19
C ARG A 7 -31.15 -43.24 -18.12
N LYS A 8 -32.16 -42.45 -17.74
CA LYS A 8 -33.36 -42.18 -18.53
C LYS A 8 -33.48 -40.66 -18.73
N HIS A 9 -33.65 -40.19 -19.97
CA HIS A 9 -33.70 -38.75 -20.32
C HIS A 9 -32.50 -37.93 -19.79
N GLY A 10 -31.30 -38.50 -19.77
CA GLY A 10 -30.11 -37.84 -19.21
C GLY A 10 -30.04 -37.81 -17.67
N ARG A 11 -31.07 -38.30 -16.99
CA ARG A 11 -31.11 -38.39 -15.53
C ARG A 11 -30.72 -39.79 -15.07
N TYR A 12 -29.83 -39.87 -14.09
CA TYR A 12 -29.51 -41.13 -13.44
C TYR A 12 -30.54 -41.45 -12.36
N TYR A 13 -31.06 -42.68 -12.37
CA TYR A 13 -31.99 -43.20 -11.38
C TYR A 13 -31.31 -44.32 -10.62
N LEU A 14 -31.20 -44.17 -9.32
CA LEU A 14 -30.77 -45.23 -8.42
C LEU A 14 -32.04 -45.97 -7.96
N GLY A 15 -31.97 -47.30 -7.92
CA GLY A 15 -33.06 -48.10 -7.35
C GLY A 15 -33.13 -47.89 -5.84
N ASP A 16 -34.32 -48.01 -5.27
CA ASP A 16 -34.63 -47.69 -3.87
C ASP A 16 -33.82 -48.49 -2.83
N SER A 17 -33.08 -49.52 -3.25
CA SER A 17 -32.20 -50.34 -2.41
C SER A 17 -30.71 -50.23 -2.72
N VAL A 18 -30.31 -49.37 -3.66
CA VAL A 18 -28.89 -49.17 -4.03
C VAL A 18 -28.14 -48.36 -2.97
N ILE A 19 -28.84 -47.46 -2.28
CA ILE A 19 -28.29 -46.70 -1.15
C ILE A 19 -28.82 -47.33 0.13
N ASP A 20 -27.92 -47.95 0.89
CA ASP A 20 -28.24 -48.37 2.26
C ASP A 20 -28.26 -47.15 3.19
N THR A 21 -29.45 -46.75 3.61
CA THR A 21 -29.66 -45.59 4.50
C THR A 21 -29.10 -45.82 5.90
N ALA A 22 -28.80 -47.06 6.30
CA ALA A 22 -28.11 -47.36 7.54
C ALA A 22 -26.59 -47.10 7.45
N SER A 23 -26.00 -47.32 6.28
CA SER A 23 -24.56 -47.13 6.03
C SER A 23 -24.20 -45.76 5.44
N THR A 24 -25.15 -45.02 4.86
CA THR A 24 -24.89 -43.69 4.29
C THR A 24 -25.44 -42.59 5.17
N PRO A 25 -24.61 -41.65 5.68
CA PRO A 25 -25.10 -40.55 6.49
C PRO A 25 -26.01 -39.63 5.68
N THR A 26 -27.08 -39.15 6.31
CA THR A 26 -28.02 -38.22 5.68
C THR A 26 -27.36 -36.85 5.46
N LEU A 27 -27.90 -36.05 4.54
CA LEU A 27 -27.38 -34.71 4.26
C LEU A 27 -27.37 -33.81 5.52
N SER A 28 -28.39 -33.93 6.37
CA SER A 28 -28.46 -33.22 7.64
C SER A 28 -27.37 -33.67 8.62
N GLN A 29 -27.08 -34.97 8.69
CA GLN A 29 -25.99 -35.51 9.51
C GLN A 29 -24.62 -35.08 8.98
N ILE A 30 -24.43 -35.05 7.66
CA ILE A 30 -23.21 -34.52 7.02
C ILE A 30 -23.03 -33.06 7.40
N ARG A 31 -24.09 -32.24 7.30
CA ARG A 31 -24.06 -30.82 7.67
C ARG A 31 -23.79 -30.62 9.16
N ALA A 32 -24.35 -31.44 10.03
CA ALA A 32 -24.11 -31.38 11.47
C ALA A 32 -22.68 -31.81 11.86
N ARG A 33 -22.13 -32.81 11.16
CA ARG A 33 -20.73 -33.26 11.35
C ARG A 33 -19.73 -32.29 10.72
N THR A 34 -20.13 -31.59 9.66
CA THR A 34 -19.33 -30.56 8.99
C THR A 34 -19.48 -29.26 9.75
N VAL A 35 -18.71 -29.10 10.83
CA VAL A 35 -18.39 -27.76 11.32
C VAL A 35 -17.79 -27.00 10.14
N SER A 36 -18.28 -25.80 9.84
CA SER A 36 -17.79 -24.91 8.78
C SER A 36 -16.37 -24.42 9.07
N GLY A 37 -15.42 -25.36 9.10
CA GLY A 37 -14.01 -25.20 9.41
C GLY A 37 -13.16 -25.73 8.26
N GLY A 38 -13.59 -25.51 7.01
CA GLY A 38 -12.62 -25.39 5.93
C GLY A 38 -11.63 -24.27 6.28
N PRO A 39 -10.40 -24.27 5.76
CA PRO A 39 -9.46 -23.18 6.02
C PRO A 39 -10.19 -21.86 5.77
N SER A 40 -10.16 -20.95 6.76
CA SER A 40 -10.77 -19.63 6.60
C SER A 40 -10.35 -19.12 5.23
N ILE A 41 -11.34 -18.83 4.38
CA ILE A 41 -11.13 -18.07 3.15
C ILE A 41 -10.47 -16.81 3.68
N ARG A 42 -9.14 -16.72 3.55
CA ARG A 42 -8.27 -15.80 4.27
C ARG A 42 -8.99 -14.47 4.47
N GLU A 43 -9.04 -13.98 5.71
CA GLU A 43 -9.64 -12.69 6.05
C GLU A 43 -9.31 -11.71 4.94
N ARG A 44 -10.35 -11.27 4.22
CA ARG A 44 -10.17 -10.36 3.10
C ARG A 44 -9.56 -9.11 3.72
N PRO A 45 -8.34 -8.69 3.33
CA PRO A 45 -7.76 -7.49 3.86
C PRO A 45 -8.77 -6.37 3.63
N THR A 46 -9.29 -5.85 4.73
CA THR A 46 -10.27 -4.77 4.69
C THR A 46 -9.55 -3.49 4.30
N ALA A 47 -10.26 -2.55 3.68
CA ALA A 47 -9.67 -1.26 3.28
C ALA A 47 -8.95 -0.57 4.44
N THR A 48 -9.47 -0.73 5.67
CA THR A 48 -8.87 -0.22 6.90
C THR A 48 -7.51 -0.86 7.20
N GLN A 49 -7.37 -2.18 7.04
CA GLN A 49 -6.12 -2.88 7.28
C GLN A 49 -5.04 -2.49 6.27
N ALA A 50 -5.42 -2.31 5.01
CA ALA A 50 -4.50 -1.85 3.97
C ALA A 50 -4.02 -0.41 4.25
N LEU A 51 -4.94 0.48 4.65
CA LEU A 51 -4.59 1.86 4.98
C LEU A 51 -3.66 1.96 6.19
N GLN A 52 -3.87 1.11 7.20
CA GLN A 52 -3.02 1.08 8.39
C GLN A 52 -1.59 0.63 8.06
N ALA A 53 -1.44 -0.41 7.24
CA ALA A 53 -0.12 -0.82 6.75
C ALA A 53 0.59 0.30 5.97
N GLN A 54 -0.13 1.05 5.14
CA GLN A 54 0.43 2.19 4.40
C GLN A 54 0.90 3.33 5.31
N LEU A 55 0.16 3.62 6.39
CA LEU A 55 0.56 4.62 7.37
C LEU A 55 1.83 4.21 8.12
N ASP A 56 1.96 2.92 8.46
CA ASP A 56 3.14 2.42 9.15
C ASP A 56 4.37 2.42 8.23
N GLU A 57 4.21 2.10 6.95
CA GLU A 57 5.27 2.25 5.93
C GLU A 57 5.67 3.72 5.71
N GLU A 58 4.71 4.67 5.72
CA GLU A 58 4.99 6.11 5.57
C GLU A 58 5.75 6.66 6.77
N ARG A 59 5.38 6.23 7.99
CA ARG A 59 6.11 6.57 9.22
C ARG A 59 7.54 6.05 9.19
N ALA A 60 7.73 4.78 8.82
CA ALA A 60 9.07 4.21 8.69
C ALA A 60 9.93 4.98 7.67
N ARG A 61 9.33 5.42 6.56
CA ARG A 61 10.02 6.23 5.54
C ARG A 61 10.36 7.63 6.04
N ARG A 62 9.47 8.28 6.80
CA ARG A 62 9.74 9.58 7.44
C ARG A 62 10.88 9.49 8.43
N GLU A 63 10.87 8.49 9.30
CA GLU A 63 11.91 8.29 10.30
C GLU A 63 13.29 8.08 9.66
N GLN A 64 13.36 7.38 8.52
CA GLN A 64 14.61 7.25 7.76
C GLN A 64 15.14 8.60 7.24
N LEU A 65 14.26 9.43 6.67
CA LEU A 65 14.64 10.77 6.20
C LEU A 65 15.06 11.65 7.37
N GLU A 66 14.34 11.61 8.48
CA GLU A 66 14.66 12.35 9.69
C GLU A 66 15.99 11.92 10.29
N ALA A 67 16.27 10.61 10.37
CA ALA A 67 17.56 10.09 10.81
C ALA A 67 18.69 10.60 9.92
N THR A 68 18.47 10.65 8.61
CA THR A 68 19.45 11.17 7.65
C THR A 68 19.71 12.66 7.86
N LEU A 69 18.64 13.45 8.06
CA LEU A 69 18.74 14.89 8.33
C LEU A 69 19.40 15.17 9.67
N ALA A 70 19.02 14.44 10.73
CA ALA A 70 19.59 14.59 12.06
C ALA A 70 21.11 14.31 12.05
N GLN A 71 21.56 13.34 11.25
CA GLN A 71 22.97 13.05 11.07
C GLN A 71 23.71 14.21 10.39
N GLN A 72 23.09 14.83 9.37
CA GLN A 72 23.65 16.00 8.69
C GLN A 72 23.71 17.22 9.61
N VAL A 73 22.66 17.46 10.41
CA VAL A 73 22.63 18.54 11.41
C VAL A 73 23.70 18.33 12.47
N GLN A 74 23.88 17.11 12.97
CA GLN A 74 24.96 16.82 13.92
C GLN A 74 26.35 17.10 13.33
N ALA A 75 26.59 16.73 12.07
CA ALA A 75 27.84 17.03 11.40
C ALA A 75 28.06 18.55 11.26
N GLN A 76 27.02 19.30 10.92
CA GLN A 76 27.10 20.76 10.80
C GLN A 76 27.32 21.45 12.15
N VAL A 77 26.69 20.97 13.23
CA VAL A 77 26.90 21.48 14.59
C VAL A 77 28.32 21.17 15.07
N GLN A 78 28.84 19.97 14.82
CA GLN A 78 30.25 19.67 15.12
C GLN A 78 31.21 20.58 14.33
N ALA A 79 30.93 20.83 13.05
CA ALA A 79 31.72 21.75 12.24
C ALA A 79 31.66 23.19 12.76
N GLN A 80 30.49 23.68 13.19
CA GLN A 80 30.37 25.01 13.82
C GLN A 80 31.11 25.10 15.15
N LEU A 81 31.06 24.06 15.99
CA LEU A 81 31.76 24.05 17.27
C LEU A 81 33.29 24.04 17.11
N GLN A 82 33.80 23.39 16.06
CA GLN A 82 35.22 23.44 15.72
C GLN A 82 35.65 24.77 15.07
N ALA A 83 34.69 25.53 14.52
CA ALA A 83 34.93 26.81 13.87
C ALA A 83 34.81 28.04 14.80
N GLN A 84 34.78 27.87 16.13
CA GLN A 84 34.77 29.05 17.02
C GLN A 84 36.03 29.91 16.82
N PRO A 85 35.89 31.18 16.41
CA PRO A 85 37.00 32.11 16.38
C PRO A 85 37.33 32.55 17.80
N MET A 86 38.62 32.56 18.14
CA MET A 86 39.12 33.17 19.37
C MET A 86 38.57 34.60 19.52
N PRO A 87 37.99 34.98 20.67
CA PRO A 87 37.51 36.33 20.91
C PRO A 87 38.72 37.24 21.16
N GLY A 88 39.29 37.79 20.09
CA GLY A 88 40.40 38.73 20.22
C GLY A 88 41.17 38.95 18.94
N SER A 89 40.61 39.71 18.01
CA SER A 89 41.40 40.70 17.26
C SER A 89 40.48 41.64 16.50
N ALA A 90 40.62 42.92 16.81
CA ALA A 90 40.00 44.02 16.13
C ALA A 90 40.40 44.06 14.65
N GLY A 91 39.46 44.48 13.79
CA GLY A 91 39.74 44.68 12.38
C GLY A 91 38.53 45.18 11.61
N SER A 92 38.25 46.48 11.75
CA SER A 92 37.44 47.30 10.84
C SER A 92 37.38 46.78 9.40
N LYS A 93 36.19 46.78 8.79
CA LYS A 93 35.92 47.42 7.48
C LYS A 93 34.44 47.78 7.35
N ALA A 94 34.20 49.05 7.05
CA ALA A 94 32.96 49.57 6.51
C ALA A 94 32.81 49.15 5.03
N GLY A 95 31.56 49.10 4.55
CA GLY A 95 31.19 48.86 3.15
C GLY A 95 29.90 48.05 3.08
N ALA A 96 28.72 48.67 3.23
CA ALA A 96 27.96 49.28 2.14
C ALA A 96 27.57 48.28 1.03
N GLY A 97 26.28 47.98 0.97
CA GLY A 97 25.57 47.87 -0.31
C GLY A 97 25.35 46.48 -0.90
N ALA A 98 24.05 46.19 -1.07
CA ALA A 98 23.46 45.37 -2.13
C ALA A 98 23.68 43.85 -2.08
N ALA A 99 22.67 43.16 -1.52
CA ALA A 99 22.35 41.79 -1.92
C ALA A 99 21.95 41.76 -3.41
N PRO A 100 22.49 40.86 -4.24
CA PRO A 100 21.91 40.58 -5.53
C PRO A 100 20.65 39.74 -5.30
N VAL A 101 19.49 40.36 -5.48
CA VAL A 101 18.25 39.62 -5.77
C VAL A 101 18.50 38.86 -7.07
N GLN A 102 18.61 37.54 -6.98
CA GLN A 102 18.68 36.69 -8.16
C GLN A 102 17.29 36.66 -8.79
N ASP A 103 17.21 37.17 -10.02
CA ASP A 103 15.99 37.14 -10.82
C ASP A 103 15.49 35.69 -10.93
N VAL A 104 14.29 35.44 -10.38
CA VAL A 104 13.62 34.14 -10.52
C VAL A 104 13.17 34.01 -11.97
N ASP A 105 13.84 33.16 -12.74
CA ASP A 105 13.47 32.87 -14.13
C ASP A 105 12.16 32.07 -14.17
N LEU A 106 11.07 32.79 -14.45
CA LEU A 106 9.70 32.27 -14.54
C LEU A 106 9.41 31.52 -15.86
N SER A 107 10.40 31.36 -16.75
CA SER A 107 10.23 30.68 -18.03
C SER A 107 9.79 29.21 -17.90
N ALA A 108 10.12 28.54 -16.80
CA ALA A 108 9.74 27.15 -16.54
C ALA A 108 8.24 26.94 -16.24
N VAL A 109 7.51 27.99 -15.83
CA VAL A 109 6.06 27.87 -15.51
C VAL A 109 5.21 27.78 -16.78
N ARG A 110 5.70 28.30 -17.92
CA ARG A 110 4.90 28.42 -19.15
C ARG A 110 4.67 27.09 -19.89
N ASN A 111 5.37 26.02 -19.50
CA ASN A 111 5.28 24.71 -20.16
C ASN A 111 4.53 23.65 -19.34
N LEU A 112 3.88 24.01 -18.21
CA LEU A 112 3.26 23.04 -17.31
C LEU A 112 1.84 22.61 -17.71
N PHE A 113 1.22 23.28 -18.69
CA PHE A 113 -0.08 22.88 -19.20
C PHE A 113 0.06 22.29 -20.62
N PRO A 114 -0.24 20.99 -20.84
CA PRO A 114 -0.37 20.48 -22.19
C PRO A 114 -1.53 21.20 -22.88
N ASN A 115 -1.28 21.69 -24.09
CA ASN A 115 -2.32 22.25 -24.95
C ASN A 115 -3.21 21.08 -25.41
N VAL A 116 -4.30 20.82 -24.67
CA VAL A 116 -5.28 19.78 -25.01
C VAL A 116 -6.30 20.41 -25.97
N PRO A 117 -6.40 19.96 -27.23
CA PRO A 117 -7.43 20.43 -28.14
C PRO A 117 -8.82 20.00 -27.62
N PRO A 118 -9.86 20.83 -27.81
CA PRO A 118 -11.21 20.49 -27.34
C PRO A 118 -11.72 19.21 -28.03
N PRO A 119 -12.49 18.37 -27.33
CA PRO A 119 -13.12 17.21 -27.95
C PRO A 119 -14.15 17.68 -28.98
N PHE A 120 -14.06 17.15 -30.20
CA PHE A 120 -15.10 17.27 -31.21
C PHE A 120 -16.24 16.30 -30.85
N ASP A 121 -17.45 16.83 -30.66
CA ASP A 121 -18.69 16.03 -30.59
C ASP A 121 -19.23 15.76 -32.01
N PRO A 122 -19.54 14.50 -32.38
CA PRO A 122 -20.43 14.17 -33.49
C PRO A 122 -21.90 14.05 -33.07
#